data_AF-A0A2P4PFJ9-F1
#
_entry.id   AF-A0A2P4PFJ9-F1
#
_cell.length_a   1.000
_cell.length_b   1.000
_cell.length_c   1.000
_cell.angle_alpha   90.00
_cell.angle_beta   90.00
_cell.angle_gamma   90.00
#
_symmetry.space_group_name_H-M   'P 1'
#
loop_
_entity.id
_entity.type
_entity.pdbx_description
1 polymer ?
#
loop_
_entity_poly.entity_id
_entity_poly.type
_entity_poly.pdbx_seq_one_letter_code
_entity_poly.pdbx_strand_id
1 'polypeptide(L)'
;MKINENVRFIIKNRKLNYAYGIRVLKWFKKGDPPERVTSDGYIHKFHPIAKRGDVVEFDEEIRVDNLCPVNEFQESATFYIHYTKDDEVEYCDKMELLGTLKIYFTDRGPDRKGSFALSFGQMEILKATARNETNGQNYLATFEIKKEH
;
A
#
# COMPACT_ATOMS: atom_id res chain seq x y z
N MET A 1 49.84 -16.78 4.45
CA MET A 1 48.46 -16.69 4.95
C MET A 1 47.67 -15.82 3.97
N LYS A 2 46.91 -16.43 3.06
CA LYS A 2 46.07 -15.67 2.11
C LYS A 2 44.81 -15.23 2.87
N ILE A 3 44.69 -13.93 3.15
CA ILE A 3 43.45 -13.34 3.62
C ILE A 3 42.53 -13.34 2.42
N ASN A 4 41.63 -14.32 2.37
CA ASN A 4 40.67 -14.45 1.30
C ASN A 4 39.34 -13.87 1.78
N GLU A 5 38.70 -13.17 0.85
CA GLU A 5 37.29 -12.79 0.81
C GLU A 5 36.92 -11.45 1.46
N ASN A 6 36.74 -10.46 0.58
CA ASN A 6 35.84 -9.33 0.80
C ASN A 6 34.50 -9.86 1.34
N VAL A 7 34.32 -9.84 2.65
CA VAL A 7 33.03 -10.12 3.29
C VAL A 7 32.05 -9.04 2.84
N ARG A 8 31.32 -9.31 1.75
CA ARG A 8 30.17 -8.51 1.35
C ARG A 8 29.06 -8.83 2.34
N PHE A 9 28.85 -7.95 3.32
CA PHE A 9 27.66 -8.02 4.16
C PHE A 9 26.43 -7.74 3.29
N ILE A 10 25.77 -8.81 2.85
CA ILE A 10 24.48 -8.70 2.16
C ILE A 10 23.42 -8.56 3.24
N ILE A 11 22.97 -7.32 3.46
CA ILE A 11 21.74 -7.08 4.19
C ILE A 11 20.61 -7.61 3.32
N LYS A 12 19.78 -8.50 3.86
CA LYS A 12 18.67 -9.14 3.14
C LYS A 12 17.30 -8.64 3.56
N ASN A 13 17.19 -8.09 4.76
CA ASN A 13 15.96 -7.59 5.32
C ASN A 13 16.16 -6.27 6.05
N ARG A 14 15.02 -5.67 6.41
CA ARG A 14 14.99 -4.49 7.26
C ARG A 14 13.83 -4.57 8.24
N LYS A 15 14.02 -3.96 9.40
CA LYS A 15 12.92 -3.66 10.33
C LYS A 15 12.23 -2.38 9.89
N LEU A 16 10.90 -2.38 9.85
CA LEU A 16 10.12 -1.20 9.49
C LEU A 16 9.95 -0.24 10.67
N ASN A 17 10.19 1.05 10.44
CA ASN A 17 10.03 2.09 11.47
C ASN A 17 8.60 2.62 11.58
N TYR A 18 7.77 2.34 10.57
CA TYR A 18 6.39 2.80 10.44
C TYR A 18 5.51 1.63 9.99
N ALA A 19 4.22 1.73 10.25
CA ALA A 19 3.22 0.95 9.55
C ALA A 19 2.95 1.59 8.18
N TYR A 20 2.75 0.78 7.15
CA TYR A 20 2.45 1.20 5.79
C TYR A 20 1.15 0.56 5.32
N GLY A 21 0.38 1.31 4.56
CA GLY A 21 -0.88 0.81 4.02
C GLY A 21 -1.51 1.77 3.03
N ILE A 22 -2.71 1.42 2.63
CA ILE A 22 -3.48 2.17 1.63
C ILE A 22 -4.82 2.63 2.20
N ARG A 23 -5.32 3.75 1.68
CA ARG A 23 -6.69 4.17 1.91
C ARG A 23 -7.63 3.33 1.06
N VAL A 24 -8.60 2.68 1.69
CA VAL A 24 -9.66 1.91 1.02
C VAL A 24 -11.03 2.47 1.36
N LEU A 25 -11.97 2.31 0.43
CA LEU A 25 -13.39 2.54 0.69
C LEU A 25 -14.01 1.24 1.21
N LYS A 26 -14.77 1.32 2.30
CA LYS A 26 -15.58 0.21 2.82
C LYS A 26 -17.00 0.69 3.05
N TRP A 27 -17.97 -0.21 2.94
CA TRP A 27 -19.34 0.08 3.36
C TRP A 27 -19.38 0.48 4.84
N PHE A 28 -20.19 1.49 5.15
CA PHE A 28 -20.49 1.88 6.51
C PHE A 28 -21.01 0.69 7.34
N LYS A 29 -20.53 0.57 8.58
CA LYS A 29 -21.00 -0.43 9.55
C LYS A 29 -21.46 0.25 10.84
N LYS A 30 -22.35 -0.43 11.56
CA LYS A 30 -22.78 0.00 12.90
C LYS A 30 -21.55 0.12 13.82
N GLY A 31 -21.31 1.32 14.34
CA GLY A 31 -20.14 1.65 15.15
C GLY A 31 -19.16 2.60 14.45
N ASP A 32 -19.26 2.74 13.12
CA ASP A 32 -18.51 3.77 12.40
C ASP A 32 -19.06 5.18 12.73
N PRO A 33 -18.19 6.20 12.84
CA PRO A 33 -18.62 7.57 13.08
C PRO A 33 -19.44 8.11 11.91
N PRO A 34 -20.70 8.55 12.12
CA PRO A 34 -21.61 8.95 11.05
C PRO A 34 -21.09 10.16 10.27
N GLU A 35 -20.32 11.05 10.89
CA GLU A 35 -19.71 12.22 10.26
C GLU A 35 -18.63 11.87 9.23
N ARG A 36 -18.16 10.61 9.18
CA ARG A 36 -17.16 10.11 8.23
C ARG A 36 -17.78 9.38 7.04
N VAL A 37 -19.10 9.20 7.05
CA VAL A 37 -19.81 8.49 6.00
C VAL A 37 -19.99 9.42 4.81
N THR A 38 -19.53 8.97 3.65
CA THR A 38 -19.72 9.68 2.39
C THR A 38 -21.18 9.60 1.95
N SER A 39 -21.62 10.50 1.06
CA SER A 39 -23.02 10.56 0.62
C SER A 39 -23.53 9.28 -0.05
N ASP A 40 -22.63 8.43 -0.54
CA ASP A 40 -22.87 7.12 -1.14
C ASP A 40 -22.78 5.95 -0.14
N GLY A 41 -22.64 6.22 1.17
CA GLY A 41 -22.71 5.21 2.23
C GLY A 41 -21.41 4.47 2.52
N TYR A 42 -20.28 4.99 2.04
CA TYR A 42 -18.96 4.43 2.28
C TYR A 42 -18.21 5.20 3.37
N ILE A 43 -17.09 4.63 3.81
CA ILE A 43 -16.16 5.24 4.72
C ILE A 43 -14.73 4.94 4.27
N HIS A 44 -13.87 5.94 4.36
CA HIS A 44 -12.43 5.77 4.13
C HIS A 44 -11.79 5.14 5.36
N LYS A 45 -11.19 3.96 5.17
CA LYS A 45 -10.41 3.27 6.21
C LYS A 45 -8.98 3.05 5.76
N PHE A 46 -8.09 2.96 6.73
CA PHE A 46 -6.74 2.48 6.49
C PHE A 46 -6.72 0.97 6.41
N HIS A 47 -6.12 0.44 5.35
CA HIS A 47 -5.82 -0.97 5.21
C HIS A 47 -4.31 -1.16 5.45
N PRO A 48 -3.90 -1.64 6.64
CA PRO A 48 -2.49 -1.89 6.92
C PRO A 48 -2.00 -3.04 6.05
N ILE A 49 -0.84 -2.85 5.41
CA ILE A 49 -0.17 -3.84 4.57
C ILE A 49 1.07 -4.37 5.29
N ALA A 50 1.84 -3.48 5.91
CA ALA A 50 3.01 -3.82 6.72
C ALA A 50 2.93 -3.06 8.05
N LYS A 51 3.30 -3.70 9.15
CA LYS A 51 3.25 -3.10 10.48
C LYS A 51 4.60 -2.54 10.88
N ARG A 52 4.55 -1.58 11.79
CA ARG A 52 5.75 -1.09 12.46
C ARG A 52 6.42 -2.24 13.20
N GLY A 53 7.73 -2.35 13.04
CA GLY A 53 8.53 -3.38 13.66
C GLY A 53 8.57 -4.71 12.90
N ASP A 54 7.79 -4.89 11.83
CA ASP A 54 7.90 -6.06 10.96
C ASP A 54 9.31 -6.12 10.35
N VAL A 55 9.83 -7.34 10.22
CA VAL A 55 11.07 -7.63 9.49
C VAL A 55 10.66 -8.13 8.11
N VAL A 56 10.98 -7.36 7.09
CA VAL A 56 10.64 -7.65 5.69
C VAL A 56 11.91 -7.90 4.89
N GLU A 57 11.89 -8.93 4.04
CA GLU A 57 12.98 -9.17 3.09
C GLU A 57 12.95 -8.13 1.97
N PHE A 58 14.12 -7.80 1.44
CA PHE A 58 14.23 -6.79 0.41
C PHE A 58 13.55 -7.22 -0.87
N ASP A 59 12.82 -6.29 -1.47
CA ASP A 59 12.06 -6.47 -2.72
C ASP A 59 10.98 -7.57 -2.66
N GLU A 60 10.70 -8.16 -1.49
CA GLU A 60 9.57 -9.06 -1.30
C GLU A 60 8.25 -8.26 -1.34
N GLU A 61 7.31 -8.72 -2.17
CA GLU A 61 6.00 -8.06 -2.32
C GLU A 61 5.00 -8.56 -1.29
N ILE A 62 4.50 -7.65 -0.46
CA ILE A 62 3.35 -7.86 0.40
C ILE A 62 2.11 -7.40 -0.36
N ARG A 63 1.28 -8.37 -0.79
CA ARG A 63 0.16 -8.15 -1.70
C ARG A 63 -1.18 -7.99 -0.99
N VAL A 64 -2.03 -7.16 -1.59
CA VAL A 64 -3.45 -7.01 -1.30
C VAL A 64 -4.22 -7.29 -2.57
N ASP A 65 -5.01 -8.37 -2.54
CA ASP A 65 -5.77 -8.85 -3.69
C ASP A 65 -7.25 -8.42 -3.61
N ASN A 66 -7.98 -8.66 -4.71
CA ASN A 66 -9.43 -8.43 -4.80
C ASN A 66 -9.83 -6.97 -4.51
N LEU A 67 -9.02 -6.01 -4.94
CA LEU A 67 -9.35 -4.59 -4.88
C LEU A 67 -10.25 -4.25 -6.06
N CYS A 68 -11.56 -4.16 -5.82
CA CYS A 68 -12.54 -3.88 -6.86
C CYS A 68 -12.84 -2.38 -6.97
N PRO A 69 -13.22 -1.89 -8.17
CA PRO A 69 -13.84 -0.59 -8.32
C PRO A 69 -15.11 -0.48 -7.48
N VAL A 70 -15.46 0.74 -7.04
CA VAL A 70 -16.67 1.03 -6.26
C VAL A 70 -17.93 0.75 -7.07
N ASN A 71 -17.89 1.03 -8.38
CA ASN A 71 -18.98 0.74 -9.30
C ASN A 71 -18.47 0.38 -10.71
N GLU A 72 -19.38 -0.07 -11.57
CA GLU A 72 -19.09 -0.53 -12.93
C GLU A 72 -18.60 0.57 -13.90
N PHE A 73 -18.87 1.84 -13.59
CA PHE A 73 -18.52 3.00 -14.41
C PHE A 73 -17.18 3.62 -14.03
N GLN A 74 -16.59 3.23 -12.89
CA GLN A 74 -15.32 3.78 -12.44
C GLN A 74 -14.20 3.42 -13.42
N GLU A 75 -13.59 4.43 -14.05
CA GLU A 75 -12.55 4.27 -15.09
C GLU A 75 -11.13 4.20 -14.51
N SER A 76 -10.94 4.60 -13.25
CA SER A 76 -9.63 4.58 -12.59
C SER A 76 -9.75 4.44 -11.09
N ALA A 77 -8.70 3.92 -10.45
CA ALA A 77 -8.54 3.96 -9.00
C ALA A 77 -7.22 4.64 -8.65
N THR A 78 -7.22 5.43 -7.59
CA THR A 78 -6.00 6.02 -7.03
C THR A 78 -5.75 5.42 -5.67
N PHE A 79 -4.66 4.67 -5.55
CA PHE A 79 -4.15 4.20 -4.27
C PHE A 79 -3.43 5.34 -3.57
N TYR A 80 -3.91 5.73 -2.39
CA TYR A 80 -3.25 6.69 -1.52
C TYR A 80 -2.47 5.90 -0.48
N ILE A 81 -1.14 5.99 -0.58
CA ILE A 81 -0.21 5.21 0.22
C ILE A 81 0.17 6.05 1.43
N HIS A 82 -0.11 5.54 2.62
CA HIS A 82 0.12 6.25 3.86
C HIS A 82 1.06 5.48 4.77
N TYR A 83 1.70 6.21 5.67
CA TYR A 83 2.49 5.65 6.77
C TYR A 83 2.15 6.31 8.11
N THR A 84 2.37 5.59 9.20
CA THR A 84 2.18 6.10 10.55
C THR A 84 3.06 5.38 11.57
N LYS A 85 3.35 6.03 12.71
CA LYS A 85 4.01 5.40 13.86
C LYS A 85 3.04 4.70 14.81
N ASP A 86 1.75 4.98 14.67
CA ASP A 86 0.68 4.44 15.52
C ASP A 86 0.35 3.00 15.09
N ASP A 87 0.33 2.08 16.05
CA ASP A 87 0.13 0.65 15.76
C ASP A 87 -1.34 0.29 15.51
N GLU A 88 -2.28 1.12 15.97
CA GLU A 88 -3.73 0.89 15.88
C GLU A 88 -4.44 2.13 15.34
N VAL A 89 -4.55 2.20 14.02
CA VAL A 89 -5.30 3.28 13.38
C VAL A 89 -6.24 2.71 12.31
N GLU A 90 -7.53 2.88 12.55
CA GLU A 90 -8.59 2.43 11.63
C GLU A 90 -8.88 3.47 10.54
N TYR A 91 -8.71 4.76 10.84
CA TYR A 91 -9.05 5.88 9.97
C TYR A 91 -7.81 6.66 9.53
N CYS A 92 -7.86 7.28 8.35
CA CYS A 92 -6.68 7.89 7.73
C CYS A 92 -6.21 9.23 8.33
N ASP A 93 -6.84 9.73 9.40
CA ASP A 93 -6.62 11.10 9.89
C ASP A 93 -5.24 11.34 10.54
N LYS A 94 -4.67 10.28 11.15
CA LYS A 94 -3.40 10.34 11.89
C LYS A 94 -2.22 9.78 11.09
N MET A 95 -2.30 9.89 9.77
CA MET A 95 -1.34 9.27 8.87
C MET A 95 -0.76 10.28 7.89
N GLU A 96 0.50 10.08 7.57
CA GLU A 96 1.18 10.88 6.57
C GLU A 96 1.02 10.24 5.20
N LEU A 97 0.73 11.06 4.18
CA LEU A 97 0.66 10.61 2.80
C LEU A 97 2.08 10.48 2.24
N LEU A 98 2.48 9.26 1.89
CA LEU A 98 3.75 9.01 1.19
C LEU A 98 3.65 9.38 -0.29
N GLY A 99 2.50 9.08 -0.89
CA GLY A 99 2.24 9.38 -2.29
C GLY A 99 1.05 8.61 -2.84
N THR A 100 0.90 8.63 -4.16
CA THR A 100 -0.25 8.03 -4.84
C THR A 100 0.15 7.23 -6.06
N LEU A 101 -0.56 6.12 -6.32
CA LEU A 101 -0.45 5.34 -7.54
C LEU A 101 -1.83 5.22 -8.20
N LYS A 102 -1.97 5.75 -9.42
CA LYS A 102 -3.23 5.70 -10.18
C LYS A 102 -3.19 4.58 -11.20
N ILE A 103 -4.25 3.78 -11.24
CA ILE A 103 -4.47 2.72 -12.23
C ILE A 103 -5.73 3.01 -13.04
N TYR A 104 -5.80 2.47 -14.25
CA TYR A 104 -6.95 2.61 -15.14
C TYR A 104 -7.61 1.26 -15.38
N PHE A 105 -8.94 1.31 -15.43
CA PHE A 105 -9.78 0.19 -15.81
C PHE A 105 -10.30 0.47 -17.22
N THR A 106 -9.63 -0.08 -18.23
CA THR A 106 -9.98 0.10 -19.65
C THR A 106 -11.28 -0.61 -20.02
N ASP A 107 -11.64 -1.63 -19.24
CA ASP A 107 -12.82 -2.47 -19.46
C ASP A 107 -13.97 -2.00 -18.54
N ARG A 108 -15.21 -2.25 -18.96
CA ARG A 108 -16.42 -1.99 -18.17
C ARG A 108 -16.91 -3.27 -17.47
N GLY A 109 -17.62 -3.10 -16.36
CA GLY A 109 -18.32 -4.20 -15.68
C GLY A 109 -17.88 -4.45 -14.23
N PRO A 110 -18.64 -5.27 -13.49
CA PRO A 110 -18.45 -5.46 -12.05
C PRO A 110 -17.29 -6.40 -11.69
N ASP A 111 -16.88 -7.29 -12.60
CA ASP A 111 -15.88 -8.35 -12.32
C ASP A 111 -14.42 -7.88 -12.39
N ARG A 112 -14.20 -6.56 -12.50
CA ARG A 112 -12.88 -5.96 -12.58
C ARG A 112 -12.19 -6.06 -11.23
N LYS A 113 -10.97 -6.58 -11.26
CA LYS A 113 -10.16 -6.78 -10.06
C LYS A 113 -8.81 -6.09 -10.23
N GLY A 114 -8.39 -5.39 -9.21
CA GLY A 114 -7.04 -4.92 -9.04
C GLY A 114 -6.33 -5.67 -7.92
N SER A 115 -5.02 -5.70 -8.00
CA SER A 115 -4.14 -6.01 -6.87
C SER A 115 -3.19 -4.84 -6.62
N PHE A 116 -2.69 -4.75 -5.40
CA PHE A 116 -1.71 -3.76 -4.97
C PHE A 116 -0.65 -4.45 -4.14
N ALA A 117 0.61 -4.07 -4.29
CA ALA A 117 1.68 -4.57 -3.44
C ALA A 117 2.62 -3.46 -2.99
N LEU A 118 3.18 -3.66 -1.80
CA LEU A 118 4.33 -2.92 -1.33
C LEU A 118 5.53 -3.86 -1.27
N SER A 119 6.67 -3.39 -1.75
CA SER A 119 7.96 -3.99 -1.45
C SER A 119 8.95 -2.95 -0.98
N PHE A 120 9.85 -3.38 -0.11
CA PHE A 120 10.80 -2.51 0.54
C PHE A 120 12.17 -2.82 -0.03
N GLY A 121 12.72 -1.87 -0.77
CA GLY A 121 14.06 -1.96 -1.33
C GLY A 121 15.13 -1.61 -0.32
N GLN A 122 16.37 -1.68 -0.79
CA GLN A 122 17.52 -1.15 -0.07
C GLN A 122 17.41 0.38 0.08
N MET A 123 18.10 0.94 1.08
CA MET A 123 18.26 2.39 1.25
C MET A 123 16.96 3.20 1.32
N GLU A 124 15.96 2.74 2.09
CA GLU A 124 14.71 3.50 2.30
C GLU A 124 13.82 3.66 1.06
N ILE A 125 14.01 2.83 0.05
CA ILE A 125 13.15 2.82 -1.13
C ILE A 125 11.93 1.95 -0.85
N LEU A 126 10.74 2.49 -1.08
CA LEU A 126 9.48 1.75 -1.12
C LEU A 126 8.99 1.69 -2.57
N LYS A 127 8.68 0.49 -3.05
CA LYS A 127 8.05 0.27 -4.35
C LYS A 127 6.59 -0.09 -4.12
N ALA A 128 5.71 0.60 -4.83
CA ALA A 128 4.30 0.29 -4.89
C ALA A 128 3.97 -0.22 -6.29
N THR A 129 3.46 -1.45 -6.37
CA THR A 129 2.94 -2.01 -7.62
C THR A 129 1.42 -2.10 -7.54
N ALA A 130 0.77 -1.90 -8.67
CA ALA A 130 -0.64 -2.18 -8.80
C ALA A 130 -0.90 -2.84 -10.14
N ARG A 131 -1.79 -3.81 -10.18
CA ARG A 131 -2.13 -4.55 -11.38
C ARG A 131 -3.61 -4.50 -11.62
N ASN A 132 -3.99 -4.27 -12.87
CA ASN A 132 -5.32 -4.58 -13.35
C ASN A 132 -5.32 -6.07 -13.74
N GLU A 133 -6.00 -6.90 -12.96
CA GLU A 133 -6.01 -8.36 -13.14
C GLU A 133 -6.85 -8.80 -14.34
N THR A 134 -7.71 -7.92 -14.87
CA THR A 134 -8.55 -8.22 -16.04
C THR A 134 -7.73 -8.21 -17.32
N ASN A 135 -6.89 -7.18 -17.52
CA ASN A 135 -6.09 -7.00 -18.73
C ASN A 135 -4.58 -7.26 -18.52
N GLY A 136 -4.14 -7.49 -17.29
CA GLY A 136 -2.76 -7.75 -16.91
C GLY A 136 -1.86 -6.51 -16.82
N GLN A 137 -2.40 -5.30 -17.02
CA GLN A 137 -1.61 -4.06 -17.01
C GLN A 137 -1.04 -3.79 -15.61
N ASN A 138 0.27 -3.52 -15.56
CA ASN A 138 1.00 -3.24 -14.34
C ASN A 138 1.41 -1.78 -14.26
N TYR A 139 1.32 -1.23 -13.05
CA TYR A 139 1.70 0.13 -12.69
C TYR A 139 2.71 0.06 -11.54
N LEU A 140 3.68 0.97 -11.54
CA LEU A 140 4.75 1.03 -10.56
C LEU A 140 4.98 2.48 -10.15
N ALA A 141 5.14 2.72 -8.85
CA ALA A 141 5.69 3.94 -8.31
C ALA A 141 6.75 3.61 -7.25
N THR A 142 7.72 4.51 -7.10
CA THR A 142 8.81 4.37 -6.14
C THR A 142 8.87 5.62 -5.27
N PHE A 143 9.05 5.43 -3.98
CA PHE A 143 9.06 6.49 -2.97
C PHE A 143 10.29 6.37 -2.09
N GLU A 144 10.85 7.50 -1.69
CA GLU A 144 11.88 7.57 -0.66
C GLU A 144 11.21 7.74 0.70
N ILE A 145 11.47 6.80 1.62
CA ILE A 145 11.05 6.91 3.01
C ILE A 145 12.01 7.88 3.70
N LYS A 146 11.50 9.02 4.15
CA LYS A 146 12.32 9.98 4.89
C LYS A 146 12.82 9.33 6.19
N LYS A 147 14.13 9.42 6.44
CA LYS A 147 14.69 9.15 7.76
C LYS A 147 14.45 10.37 8.64
N GLU A 148 13.60 10.22 9.66
CA GLU A 148 13.66 11.15 10.79
C GLU A 148 15.05 11.04 11.44
N HIS A 149 15.69 12.19 11.65
CA HIS A 149 16.97 12.32 12.36
C HIS A 149 16.73 12.39 13.86
#